data_AF-A0ABD5VVS2-F1
#
_entry.id   AF-A0ABD5VVS2-F1
#
_cell.length_a   1.000
_cell.length_b   1.000
_cell.length_c   1.000
_cell.angle_alpha   90.00
_cell.angle_beta   90.00
_cell.angle_gamma   90.00
#
_symmetry.space_group_name_H-M   'P 1'
#
loop_
_entity.id
_entity.type
_entity.pdbx_description
1 polymer ?
#
loop_
_entity_poly.entity_id
_entity_poly.type
_entity_poly.pdbx_seq_one_letter_code
_entity_poly.pdbx_strand_id
1 'polypeptide(L)'
;MVDALAIGMVAAGAVLLFAGAALSVYGAGLLGAVLGGGGGYLVAPTIASAASVEGPAGVAVAVGVGALVGVGITYVLLSMAIAAMGFAVGTYLGVVAIDPVVGTDSLVMTVGVGLGTGVALAFLGMLLTRTTLVIITSFIGAALASQSITADGITNAADEFPTLDPIVFDATEPLFLGLFALGVLAQFGLFKLGWVTKIAGLLPGASVLRDSDEEPA
;
A
#
# COMPACT_ATOMS: atom_id res chain seq x y z
N MET A 1 4.58 -31.01 6.35
CA MET A 1 4.70 -30.54 4.95
C MET A 1 4.48 -29.04 5.00
N VAL A 2 5.38 -28.24 4.42
CA VAL A 2 5.17 -26.78 4.41
C VAL A 2 4.06 -26.49 3.42
N ASP A 3 2.98 -25.86 3.90
CA ASP A 3 1.85 -25.51 3.06
C ASP A 3 2.27 -24.43 2.05
N ALA A 4 2.03 -24.68 0.77
CA ALA A 4 2.37 -23.77 -0.31
C ALA A 4 1.66 -22.41 -0.15
N LEU A 5 0.46 -22.42 0.47
CA LEU A 5 -0.30 -21.22 0.75
C LEU A 5 0.38 -20.36 1.83
N ALA A 6 0.88 -20.98 2.89
CA ALA A 6 1.65 -20.27 3.92
C ALA A 6 2.94 -19.65 3.36
N ILE A 7 3.66 -20.35 2.48
CA ILE A 7 4.84 -19.81 1.79
C ILE A 7 4.43 -18.61 0.92
N GLY A 8 3.34 -18.74 0.17
CA GLY A 8 2.82 -17.68 -0.69
C GLY A 8 2.46 -16.41 0.08
N MET A 9 1.79 -16.55 1.23
CA MET A 9 1.45 -15.41 2.09
C MET A 9 2.68 -14.73 2.68
N VAL A 10 3.66 -15.50 3.16
CA VAL A 10 4.91 -14.93 3.68
C VAL A 10 5.69 -14.21 2.57
N ALA A 11 5.76 -14.80 1.37
CA ALA A 11 6.41 -14.18 0.22
C ALA A 11 5.69 -12.89 -0.23
N ALA A 12 4.36 -12.91 -0.32
CA ALA A 12 3.56 -11.72 -0.61
C ALA A 12 3.76 -10.65 0.47
N GLY A 13 3.80 -11.07 1.75
CA GLY A 13 4.10 -10.22 2.89
C GLY A 13 5.46 -9.55 2.76
N ALA A 14 6.51 -10.30 2.42
CA ALA A 14 7.84 -9.76 2.20
C ALA A 14 7.89 -8.75 1.04
N VAL A 15 7.22 -9.04 -0.08
CA VAL A 15 7.12 -8.09 -1.21
C VAL A 15 6.42 -6.80 -0.81
N LEU A 16 5.28 -6.92 -0.11
CA LEU A 16 4.55 -5.76 0.43
C LEU A 16 5.40 -4.97 1.44
N LEU A 17 6.15 -5.66 2.28
CA LEU A 17 6.98 -5.08 3.32
C LEU A 17 8.09 -4.19 2.75
N PHE A 18 8.74 -4.62 1.67
CA PHE A 18 9.90 -3.91 1.10
C PHE A 18 9.57 -3.04 -0.11
N ALA A 19 8.56 -3.40 -0.90
CA ALA A 19 8.23 -2.75 -2.17
C ALA A 19 6.78 -2.27 -2.26
N GLY A 20 5.96 -2.45 -1.22
CA GLY A 20 4.52 -2.25 -1.29
C GLY A 20 4.11 -0.87 -1.77
N ALA A 21 4.62 0.22 -1.16
CA ALA A 21 4.24 1.57 -1.59
C ALA A 21 4.61 1.88 -3.05
N ALA A 22 5.78 1.42 -3.50
CA ALA A 22 6.18 1.57 -4.90
C ALA A 22 5.28 0.74 -5.83
N LEU A 23 5.04 -0.52 -5.46
CA LEU A 23 4.18 -1.43 -6.21
C LEU A 23 2.75 -0.91 -6.33
N SER A 24 2.20 -0.29 -5.28
CA SER A 24 0.87 0.32 -5.31
C SER A 24 0.80 1.49 -6.30
N VAL A 25 1.77 2.40 -6.30
CA VAL A 25 1.76 3.58 -7.18
C VAL A 25 2.03 3.18 -8.64
N TYR A 26 3.07 2.39 -8.88
CA TYR A 26 3.43 1.98 -10.24
C TYR A 26 2.46 0.95 -10.79
N GLY A 27 1.96 0.03 -9.96
CA GLY A 27 0.95 -0.95 -10.36
C GLY A 27 -0.37 -0.29 -10.72
N ALA A 28 -0.85 0.64 -9.89
CA ALA A 28 -2.03 1.44 -10.20
C ALA A 28 -1.84 2.28 -11.46
N GLY A 29 -0.68 2.94 -11.61
CA GLY A 29 -0.35 3.70 -12.82
C GLY A 29 -0.33 2.83 -14.08
N LEU A 30 0.29 1.65 -14.02
CA LEU A 30 0.36 0.72 -15.15
C LEU A 30 -1.03 0.19 -15.53
N LEU A 31 -1.84 -0.20 -14.55
CA LEU A 31 -3.24 -0.59 -14.79
C LEU A 31 -4.02 0.56 -15.42
N GLY A 32 -3.87 1.78 -14.92
CA GLY A 32 -4.47 2.98 -15.50
C GLY A 32 -4.02 3.22 -16.94
N ALA A 33 -2.73 3.08 -17.23
CA ALA A 33 -2.17 3.23 -18.57
C ALA A 33 -2.72 2.17 -19.54
N VAL A 34 -2.81 0.92 -19.12
CA VAL A 34 -3.33 -0.19 -19.94
C VAL A 34 -4.82 -0.01 -20.20
N LEU A 35 -5.62 0.23 -19.16
CA LEU A 35 -7.06 0.43 -19.30
C LEU A 35 -7.40 1.70 -20.07
N GLY A 36 -6.71 2.81 -19.76
CA GLY A 36 -6.87 4.09 -20.44
C GLY A 36 -6.40 4.04 -21.89
N GLY A 37 -5.26 3.41 -22.17
CA GLY A 37 -4.76 3.21 -23.53
C GLY A 37 -5.67 2.31 -24.35
N GLY A 38 -6.20 1.24 -23.74
CA GLY A 38 -7.23 0.40 -24.33
C GLY A 38 -8.51 1.19 -24.65
N GLY A 39 -8.97 2.05 -23.73
CA GLY A 39 -10.08 2.96 -23.98
C GLY A 39 -9.80 3.94 -25.12
N GLY A 40 -8.61 4.54 -25.15
CA GLY A 40 -8.14 5.43 -26.21
C GLY A 40 -8.12 4.77 -27.59
N TYR A 41 -7.74 3.50 -27.66
CA TYR A 41 -7.81 2.71 -28.89
C TYR A 41 -9.24 2.57 -29.41
N LEU A 42 -10.21 2.30 -28.52
CA LEU A 42 -11.61 2.11 -28.90
C LEU A 42 -12.26 3.38 -29.48
N VAL A 43 -11.85 4.55 -29.00
CA VAL A 43 -12.38 5.85 -29.47
C VAL A 43 -11.51 6.50 -30.57
N ALA A 44 -10.38 5.89 -30.91
CA ALA A 44 -9.45 6.42 -31.91
C ALA A 44 -10.09 6.73 -33.27
N PRO A 45 -10.99 5.88 -33.84
CA PRO A 45 -11.64 6.18 -35.13
C PRO A 45 -12.52 7.45 -35.07
N THR A 46 -13.18 7.66 -33.93
CA THR A 46 -14.07 8.81 -33.69
C THR A 46 -13.27 10.11 -33.54
N ILE A 47 -12.09 10.03 -32.90
CA ILE A 47 -11.20 11.19 -32.73
C ILE A 47 -10.47 11.51 -34.04
N ALA A 48 -9.99 10.49 -34.76
CA ALA A 48 -9.30 10.65 -36.03
C ALA A 48 -10.17 11.33 -37.11
N SER A 49 -11.46 10.95 -37.17
CA SER A 49 -12.43 11.57 -38.08
C SER A 49 -12.76 13.02 -37.70
N ALA A 50 -12.76 13.37 -36.42
CA ALA A 50 -12.97 14.74 -35.95
C ALA A 50 -11.73 15.64 -36.11
N ALA A 51 -10.52 15.08 -35.97
CA ALA A 51 -9.26 15.82 -36.00
C ALA A 51 -8.58 15.84 -37.38
N SER A 52 -9.13 15.14 -38.38
CA SER A 52 -8.55 14.98 -39.72
C SER A 52 -7.13 14.36 -39.73
N VAL A 53 -6.78 13.64 -38.65
CA VAL A 53 -5.50 12.92 -38.54
C VAL A 53 -5.78 11.45 -38.78
N GLU A 54 -5.68 11.04 -40.04
CA GLU A 54 -5.95 9.66 -40.46
C GLU A 54 -4.71 8.76 -40.33
N GLY A 55 -4.96 7.46 -40.16
CA GLY A 55 -3.93 6.43 -40.17
C GLY A 55 -3.27 6.12 -38.82
N PRO A 56 -2.13 5.40 -38.84
CA PRO A 56 -1.49 4.86 -37.64
C PRO A 56 -1.09 5.92 -36.60
N ALA A 57 -0.78 7.13 -37.05
CA ALA A 57 -0.43 8.25 -36.18
C ALA A 57 -1.60 8.70 -35.31
N GLY A 58 -2.82 8.76 -35.85
CA GLY A 58 -4.02 9.12 -35.09
C GLY A 58 -4.33 8.12 -33.98
N VAL A 59 -4.17 6.82 -34.26
CA VAL A 59 -4.33 5.75 -33.27
C VAL A 59 -3.28 5.85 -32.17
N ALA A 60 -2.00 6.06 -32.54
CA ALA A 60 -0.94 6.21 -31.57
C ALA A 60 -1.17 7.40 -30.60
N VAL A 61 -1.64 8.54 -31.13
CA VAL A 61 -2.00 9.71 -30.33
C VAL A 61 -3.18 9.39 -29.39
N ALA A 62 -4.25 8.79 -29.92
CA ALA A 62 -5.43 8.47 -29.11
C ALA A 62 -5.12 7.48 -27.97
N VAL A 63 -4.31 6.45 -28.24
CA VAL A 63 -3.82 5.50 -27.22
C VAL A 63 -2.94 6.21 -26.20
N GLY A 64 -2.01 7.06 -26.64
CA GLY A 64 -1.13 7.81 -25.74
C GLY A 64 -1.89 8.74 -24.80
N VAL A 65 -2.85 9.52 -25.34
CA VAL A 65 -3.72 10.39 -24.54
C VAL A 65 -4.59 9.55 -23.60
N GLY A 66 -5.19 8.47 -24.09
CA GLY A 66 -5.98 7.56 -23.27
C GLY A 66 -5.19 6.98 -22.10
N ALA A 67 -3.95 6.55 -22.34
CA ALA A 67 -3.07 6.03 -21.30
C ALA A 67 -2.73 7.10 -20.25
N LEU A 68 -2.40 8.33 -20.67
CA LEU A 68 -2.12 9.44 -19.75
C LEU A 68 -3.33 9.79 -18.89
N VAL A 69 -4.51 9.89 -19.51
CA VAL A 69 -5.77 10.14 -18.80
C VAL A 69 -6.08 9.00 -17.84
N GLY A 70 -5.89 7.75 -18.26
CA GLY A 70 -6.08 6.56 -17.43
C GLY A 70 -5.19 6.57 -16.19
N VAL A 71 -3.89 6.85 -16.34
CA VAL A 71 -2.96 7.04 -15.21
C VAL A 71 -3.47 8.11 -14.25
N GLY A 72 -3.89 9.26 -14.78
CA GLY A 72 -4.43 10.35 -13.97
C GLY A 72 -5.67 9.95 -13.18
N ILE A 73 -6.63 9.28 -13.82
CA ILE A 73 -7.86 8.79 -13.17
C ILE A 73 -7.52 7.78 -12.09
N THR A 74 -6.66 6.79 -12.37
CA THR A 74 -6.31 5.76 -11.38
C THR A 74 -5.56 6.36 -10.19
N TYR A 75 -4.75 7.39 -10.39
CA TYR A 75 -4.12 8.13 -9.29
C TYR A 75 -5.14 8.82 -8.37
N VAL A 76 -6.19 9.42 -8.94
CA VAL A 76 -7.31 10.00 -8.17
C VAL A 76 -8.06 8.90 -7.42
N LEU A 77 -8.35 7.78 -8.07
CA LEU A 77 -9.01 6.63 -7.43
C LEU A 77 -8.18 6.05 -6.28
N LEU A 78 -6.86 5.96 -6.44
CA LEU A 78 -5.97 5.53 -5.38
C LEU A 78 -6.04 6.47 -4.16
N SER A 79 -6.07 7.78 -4.41
CA SER A 79 -6.22 8.79 -3.34
C SER A 79 -7.57 8.67 -2.63
N MET A 80 -8.65 8.41 -3.38
CA MET A 80 -9.99 8.17 -2.80
C MET A 80 -10.03 6.87 -1.98
N ALA A 81 -9.40 5.80 -2.45
CA ALA A 81 -9.33 4.53 -1.73
C ALA A 81 -8.59 4.69 -0.38
N ILE A 82 -7.49 5.44 -0.38
CA ILE A 82 -6.74 5.75 0.84
C ILE A 82 -7.58 6.60 1.80
N ALA A 83 -8.30 7.60 1.30
CA ALA A 83 -9.19 8.42 2.11
C ALA A 83 -10.33 7.58 2.72
N ALA A 84 -10.93 6.67 1.95
CA ALA A 84 -11.99 5.78 2.44
C ALA A 84 -11.47 4.84 3.54
N MET A 85 -10.28 4.26 3.39
CA MET A 85 -9.67 3.47 4.45
C MET A 85 -9.31 4.32 5.67
N GLY A 86 -8.77 5.52 5.48
CA GLY A 86 -8.48 6.46 6.56
C GLY A 86 -9.75 6.86 7.33
N PHE A 87 -10.87 7.03 6.63
CA PHE A 87 -12.18 7.28 7.24
C PHE A 87 -12.65 6.10 8.07
N ALA A 88 -12.60 4.89 7.52
CA ALA A 88 -13.04 3.68 8.22
C ALA A 88 -12.23 3.44 9.50
N VAL A 89 -10.90 3.44 9.39
CA VAL A 89 -9.99 3.25 10.53
C VAL A 89 -10.15 4.40 11.54
N GLY A 90 -10.21 5.64 11.06
CA GLY A 90 -10.33 6.79 11.95
C GLY A 90 -11.65 6.87 12.69
N THR A 91 -12.74 6.40 12.07
CA THR A 91 -14.04 6.29 12.74
C THR A 91 -13.97 5.27 13.86
N TYR A 92 -13.41 4.09 13.60
CA TYR A 92 -13.22 3.06 14.62
C TYR A 92 -12.36 3.56 15.78
N LEU A 93 -11.19 4.15 15.49
CA LEU A 93 -10.29 4.66 16.53
C LEU A 93 -10.92 5.80 17.34
N GLY A 94 -11.72 6.67 16.72
CA GLY A 94 -12.43 7.73 17.44
C GLY A 94 -13.45 7.19 18.42
N VAL A 95 -14.23 6.18 18.00
CA VAL A 95 -15.21 5.51 18.87
C VAL A 95 -14.52 4.82 20.04
N VAL A 96 -13.44 4.08 19.79
CA VAL A 96 -12.69 3.38 20.85
C VAL A 96 -12.03 4.36 21.83
N ALA A 97 -11.48 5.48 21.33
CA ALA A 97 -10.80 6.47 22.16
C ALA A 97 -11.74 7.29 23.04
N ILE A 98 -12.97 7.54 22.59
CA ILE A 98 -13.96 8.36 23.33
C ILE A 98 -14.76 7.56 24.35
N ASP A 99 -14.89 6.24 24.15
CA ASP A 99 -15.62 5.33 25.02
C ASP A 99 -15.27 5.44 26.52
N PRO A 100 -13.98 5.45 26.94
CA PRO A 100 -13.63 5.56 28.36
C PRO A 100 -13.94 6.93 28.98
N VAL A 101 -14.16 7.98 28.17
CA VAL A 101 -14.36 9.36 28.64
C VAL A 101 -15.85 9.68 28.80
N VAL A 102 -16.65 9.26 27.82
CA VAL A 102 -18.06 9.69 27.70
C VAL A 102 -19.02 8.64 28.24
N GLY A 103 -18.59 7.38 28.36
CA GLY A 103 -19.47 6.27 28.69
C GLY A 103 -20.47 5.97 27.57
N THR A 104 -21.15 4.84 27.69
CA THR A 104 -21.97 4.25 26.62
C THR A 104 -23.27 5.03 26.33
N ASP A 105 -23.63 6.01 27.17
CA ASP A 105 -24.95 6.66 27.14
C ASP A 105 -25.08 7.83 26.15
N SER A 106 -23.98 8.39 25.64
CA SER A 106 -24.03 9.55 24.74
C SER A 106 -23.71 9.19 23.29
N LEU A 107 -24.73 8.62 22.63
CA LEU A 107 -24.69 8.18 21.22
C LEU A 107 -24.28 9.32 20.27
N VAL A 108 -24.75 10.55 20.51
CA VAL A 108 -24.44 11.73 19.67
C VAL A 108 -22.96 12.10 19.75
N MET A 109 -22.35 12.04 20.92
CA MET A 109 -20.94 12.38 21.11
C MET A 109 -20.02 11.27 20.58
N THR A 110 -20.37 10.00 20.79
CA THR A 110 -19.60 8.86 20.26
C THR A 110 -19.60 8.85 18.74
N VAL A 111 -20.76 9.04 18.11
CA VAL A 111 -20.88 9.15 16.65
C VAL A 111 -20.20 10.43 16.13
N GLY A 112 -20.37 11.56 16.82
CA GLY A 112 -19.76 12.82 16.42
C GLY A 112 -18.23 12.78 16.43
N VAL A 113 -17.63 12.21 17.49
CA VAL A 113 -16.18 12.04 17.60
C VAL A 113 -15.69 11.02 16.59
N GLY A 114 -16.36 9.87 16.44
CA GLY A 114 -16.01 8.88 15.43
C GLY A 114 -16.02 9.45 14.01
N LEU A 115 -17.09 10.13 13.60
CA LEU A 115 -17.14 10.78 12.30
C LEU A 115 -16.07 11.87 12.15
N GLY A 116 -15.84 12.67 13.19
CA GLY A 116 -14.83 13.72 13.20
C GLY A 116 -13.41 13.17 13.01
N THR A 117 -13.03 12.13 13.75
CA THR A 117 -11.73 11.47 13.61
C THR A 117 -11.60 10.72 12.30
N GLY A 118 -12.68 10.11 11.81
CA GLY A 118 -12.74 9.49 10.48
C GLY A 118 -12.43 10.51 9.39
N VAL A 119 -13.12 11.66 9.37
CA VAL A 119 -12.86 12.73 8.40
C VAL A 119 -11.44 13.27 8.53
N ALA A 120 -10.95 13.49 9.76
CA ALA A 120 -9.60 13.97 9.99
C ALA A 120 -8.54 13.01 9.46
N LEU A 121 -8.69 11.70 9.71
CA LEU A 121 -7.76 10.67 9.23
C LEU A 121 -7.88 10.42 7.73
N ALA A 122 -9.07 10.54 7.15
CA ALA A 122 -9.26 10.51 5.70
C ALA A 122 -8.51 11.66 5.03
N PHE A 123 -8.63 12.87 5.58
CA PHE A 123 -7.95 14.06 5.06
C PHE A 123 -6.43 13.96 5.23
N LEU A 124 -5.95 13.51 6.39
CA LEU A 124 -4.54 13.23 6.61
C LEU A 124 -4.02 12.15 5.66
N GLY A 125 -4.79 11.08 5.45
CA GLY A 125 -4.46 10.01 4.51
C GLY A 125 -4.32 10.52 3.08
N MET A 126 -5.19 11.44 2.66
CA MET A 126 -5.13 12.07 1.35
C MET A 126 -3.90 13.00 1.22
N LEU A 127 -3.63 13.84 2.21
CA LEU A 127 -2.47 14.75 2.24
C LEU A 127 -1.13 13.99 2.30
N LEU A 128 -1.09 12.92 3.07
CA LEU A 128 0.10 12.13 3.37
C LEU A 128 0.11 10.81 2.59
N THR A 129 -0.56 10.76 1.43
CA THR A 129 -0.76 9.55 0.61
C THR A 129 0.48 8.66 0.51
N ARG A 130 1.66 9.24 0.27
CA ARG A 130 2.93 8.50 0.21
C ARG A 130 3.30 7.84 1.54
N THR A 131 3.24 8.59 2.63
CA THR A 131 3.54 8.10 3.99
C THR A 131 2.51 7.04 4.42
N THR A 132 1.23 7.30 4.15
CA THR A 132 0.14 6.36 4.47
C THR A 132 0.30 5.05 3.73
N LEU A 133 0.66 5.06 2.44
CA LEU A 133 0.97 3.84 1.70
C LEU A 133 2.15 3.07 2.29
N VAL A 134 3.23 3.76 2.68
CA VAL A 134 4.38 3.11 3.33
C VAL A 134 3.95 2.43 4.63
N ILE A 135 3.19 3.12 5.47
CA ILE A 135 2.73 2.58 6.75
C ILE A 135 1.81 1.37 6.53
N ILE A 136 0.80 1.50 5.67
CA ILE A 136 -0.18 0.42 5.43
C ILE A 136 0.51 -0.81 4.84
N THR A 137 1.35 -0.62 3.82
CA THR A 137 1.99 -1.76 3.15
C THR A 137 3.06 -2.41 4.03
N SER A 138 3.76 -1.63 4.85
CA SER A 138 4.69 -2.17 5.85
C SER A 138 3.95 -2.94 6.94
N PHE A 139 2.80 -2.44 7.39
CA PHE A 139 1.96 -3.11 8.38
C PHE A 139 1.44 -4.44 7.86
N ILE A 140 0.78 -4.44 6.70
CA ILE A 140 0.24 -5.66 6.07
C ILE A 140 1.38 -6.63 5.73
N GLY A 141 2.49 -6.12 5.19
CA GLY A 141 3.66 -6.92 4.88
C GLY A 141 4.25 -7.61 6.12
N ALA A 142 4.38 -6.87 7.22
CA ALA A 142 4.87 -7.40 8.49
C ALA A 142 3.89 -8.42 9.07
N ALA A 143 2.58 -8.16 8.99
CA ALA A 143 1.56 -9.06 9.51
C ALA A 143 1.52 -10.41 8.79
N LEU A 144 1.65 -10.39 7.46
CA LEU A 144 1.72 -11.60 6.64
C LEU A 144 3.06 -12.32 6.80
N ALA A 145 4.17 -11.58 6.84
CA ALA A 145 5.50 -12.17 7.00
C ALA A 145 5.73 -12.76 8.39
N SER A 146 5.12 -12.19 9.43
CA SER A 146 5.16 -12.71 10.81
C SER A 146 4.18 -13.86 11.04
N GLN A 147 3.33 -14.19 10.06
CA GLN A 147 2.21 -15.13 10.20
C GLN A 147 1.21 -14.74 11.31
N SER A 148 1.16 -13.47 11.70
CA SER A 148 0.13 -12.97 12.61
C SER A 148 -1.27 -13.01 12.00
N ILE A 149 -1.36 -13.04 10.66
CA ILE A 149 -2.59 -13.34 9.92
C ILE A 149 -2.39 -14.67 9.21
N THR A 150 -3.11 -15.70 9.66
CA THR A 150 -3.09 -17.04 9.05
C THR A 150 -4.29 -17.24 8.12
N ALA A 151 -4.15 -18.16 7.16
CA ALA A 151 -5.20 -18.47 6.21
C ALA A 151 -6.42 -19.11 6.86
N ASP A 152 -6.19 -19.92 7.89
CA ASP A 152 -7.24 -20.50 8.71
C ASP A 152 -7.99 -19.39 9.47
N GLY A 153 -7.30 -18.37 9.99
CA GLY A 153 -7.91 -17.21 10.63
C GLY A 153 -8.81 -16.40 9.68
N ILE A 154 -8.38 -16.23 8.42
CA ILE A 154 -9.20 -15.54 7.40
C ILE A 154 -10.42 -16.39 7.01
N THR A 155 -10.24 -17.69 6.82
CA THR A 155 -11.30 -18.61 6.37
C THR A 155 -12.35 -18.78 7.47
N ASN A 156 -11.93 -18.98 8.72
CA ASN A 156 -12.82 -19.07 9.86
C ASN A 156 -13.60 -17.77 10.10
N ALA A 157 -12.94 -16.60 9.97
CA ALA A 157 -13.62 -15.31 10.09
C ALA A 157 -14.65 -15.05 8.97
N ALA A 158 -14.46 -15.64 7.79
CA ALA A 158 -15.42 -15.55 6.69
C ALA A 158 -16.64 -16.48 6.92
N ASP A 159 -16.43 -17.65 7.51
CA ASP A 159 -17.47 -18.64 7.78
C ASP A 159 -18.32 -18.30 9.01
N GLU A 160 -17.79 -17.56 9.99
CA GLU A 160 -18.47 -17.17 11.23
C GLU A 160 -19.24 -15.84 11.17
N PHE A 161 -19.51 -15.30 9.98
CA PHE A 161 -20.39 -14.14 9.86
C PHE A 161 -21.81 -14.50 10.37
N PRO A 162 -22.36 -13.85 11.42
CA PRO A 162 -22.14 -12.47 11.87
C PRO A 162 -21.42 -12.29 13.24
N THR A 163 -20.90 -13.35 13.86
CA THR A 163 -20.05 -13.22 15.05
C THR A 163 -18.69 -12.71 14.59
N LEU A 164 -18.52 -11.38 14.63
CA LEU A 164 -17.26 -10.68 14.39
C LEU A 164 -16.28 -11.02 15.52
N ASP A 165 -15.81 -12.26 15.62
CA ASP A 165 -14.67 -12.54 16.47
C ASP A 165 -13.46 -11.87 15.81
N PRO A 166 -12.88 -10.82 16.42
CA PRO A 166 -11.84 -10.04 15.78
C PRO A 166 -10.65 -10.95 15.48
N ILE A 167 -10.03 -10.80 14.32
CA ILE A 167 -8.69 -11.38 14.10
C ILE A 167 -7.77 -10.71 15.13
N VAL A 168 -7.53 -11.42 16.25
CA VAL A 168 -6.78 -10.88 17.39
C VAL A 168 -5.33 -10.81 16.99
N PHE A 169 -4.93 -9.60 16.64
CA PHE A 169 -3.56 -9.27 16.27
C PHE A 169 -2.76 -8.95 17.54
N ASP A 170 -1.69 -9.69 17.79
CA ASP A 170 -0.76 -9.34 18.88
C ASP A 170 0.21 -8.24 18.41
N ALA A 171 -0.20 -7.00 18.64
CA ALA A 171 0.59 -5.81 18.34
C ALA A 171 1.87 -5.68 19.19
N THR A 172 2.03 -6.51 20.23
CA THR A 172 3.21 -6.52 21.09
C THR A 172 4.24 -7.57 20.71
N GLU A 173 3.94 -8.41 19.71
CA GLU A 173 4.87 -9.44 19.25
C GLU A 173 6.17 -8.79 18.70
N PRO A 174 7.35 -9.09 19.29
CA PRO A 174 8.60 -8.41 18.95
C PRO A 174 9.00 -8.58 17.48
N LEU A 175 8.69 -9.74 16.89
CA LEU A 175 8.98 -10.04 15.50
C LEU A 175 8.13 -9.19 14.55
N PHE A 176 6.84 -9.00 14.86
CA PHE A 176 5.98 -8.11 14.08
C PHE A 176 6.51 -6.67 14.13
N LEU A 177 6.80 -6.15 15.33
CA LEU A 177 7.28 -4.78 15.50
C LEU A 177 8.61 -4.55 14.80
N GLY A 178 9.51 -5.53 14.88
CA GLY A 178 10.79 -5.52 14.17
C GLY A 178 10.62 -5.48 12.66
N LEU A 179 9.75 -6.33 12.09
CA LEU A 179 9.45 -6.34 10.67
C LEU A 179 8.77 -5.04 10.23
N PHE A 180 7.78 -4.57 10.97
CA PHE A 180 7.07 -3.32 10.66
C PHE A 180 8.03 -2.13 10.62
N ALA A 181 8.86 -1.96 11.65
CA ALA A 181 9.88 -0.91 11.68
C ALA A 181 10.87 -1.05 10.52
N LEU A 182 11.32 -2.28 10.21
CA LEU A 182 12.21 -2.57 9.09
C LEU A 182 11.56 -2.18 7.75
N GLY A 183 10.29 -2.52 7.54
CA GLY A 183 9.54 -2.17 6.33
C GLY A 183 9.40 -0.67 6.15
N VAL A 184 8.99 0.04 7.21
CA VAL A 184 8.88 1.50 7.20
C VAL A 184 10.24 2.13 6.84
N LEU A 185 11.31 1.72 7.51
CA LEU A 185 12.66 2.22 7.25
C LEU A 185 13.12 1.90 5.82
N ALA A 186 12.90 0.67 5.35
CA ALA A 186 13.28 0.23 4.01
C ALA A 186 12.60 1.07 2.92
N GLN A 187 11.29 1.26 3.03
CA GLN A 187 10.49 2.00 2.05
C GLN A 187 10.74 3.51 2.10
N PHE A 188 11.09 4.08 3.25
CA PHE A 188 11.53 5.49 3.36
C PHE A 188 12.96 5.71 2.86
N GLY A 189 13.78 4.67 2.75
CA GLY A 189 15.08 4.74 2.09
C GLY A 189 16.28 4.33 2.94
N LEU A 190 16.13 3.44 3.93
CA LEU A 190 17.27 2.84 4.65
C LEU A 190 18.35 2.29 3.68
N PHE A 191 17.91 1.73 2.55
CA PHE A 191 18.79 1.25 1.47
C PHE A 191 19.32 2.36 0.55
N LYS A 192 18.62 3.49 0.44
CA LYS A 192 19.03 4.64 -0.38
C LYS A 192 20.05 5.54 0.34
N LEU A 193 20.08 5.51 1.67
CA LEU A 193 20.93 6.34 2.53
C LEU A 193 22.34 5.78 2.77
N GLY A 194 22.72 4.66 2.13
CA GLY A 194 24.04 4.04 2.31
C GLY A 194 24.31 3.57 3.75
N TRP A 195 23.27 3.50 4.59
CA TRP A 195 23.37 3.07 5.98
C TRP A 195 23.68 1.59 6.07
N VAL A 196 23.06 0.78 5.21
CA VAL A 196 23.34 -0.66 5.11
C VAL A 196 24.77 -0.91 4.64
N THR A 197 25.29 -0.13 3.69
CA THR A 197 26.70 -0.20 3.28
C THR A 197 27.67 0.29 4.35
N LYS A 198 27.29 1.29 5.17
CA LYS A 198 28.09 1.70 6.35
C LYS A 198 28.11 0.65 7.45
N ILE A 199 26.97 0.05 7.77
CA ILE A 199 26.86 -1.02 8.78
C ILE A 199 27.55 -2.29 8.28
N ALA A 200 27.38 -2.66 7.02
CA ALA A 200 28.14 -3.74 6.38
C ALA A 200 29.65 -3.45 6.43
N GLY A 201 30.08 -2.22 6.15
CA GLY A 201 31.48 -1.80 6.26
C GLY A 201 32.06 -1.83 7.68
N LEU A 202 31.21 -1.82 8.71
CA LEU A 202 31.59 -1.96 10.13
C LEU A 202 31.64 -3.43 10.59
N LEU A 203 31.06 -4.36 9.82
CA LEU A 203 31.13 -5.79 10.09
C LEU A 203 32.46 -6.36 9.55
N PRO A 204 33.32 -6.94 10.41
CA PRO A 204 34.57 -7.55 9.97
C PRO A 204 34.26 -8.72 9.02
N GLY A 205 34.60 -8.55 7.74
CA GLY A 205 34.36 -9.55 6.68
C GLY A 205 33.65 -9.00 5.42
N ALA A 206 33.10 -7.77 5.44
CA ALA A 206 32.46 -7.19 4.27
C ALA A 206 33.42 -6.75 3.14
N SER A 207 34.74 -6.83 3.38
CA SER A 207 35.77 -6.60 2.35
C SER A 207 35.80 -7.66 1.26
N VAL A 208 35.16 -8.83 1.46
CA VAL A 208 35.11 -9.93 0.49
C VAL A 208 34.10 -9.66 -0.64
N LEU A 209 33.22 -8.67 -0.47
CA LEU A 209 32.25 -8.25 -1.50
C LEU A 209 32.72 -7.04 -2.33
N ARG A 210 33.95 -6.54 -2.13
CA ARG A 210 34.54 -5.56 -3.05
C ARG A 210 35.09 -6.30 -4.25
N ASP A 211 34.61 -5.91 -5.42
CA ASP A 211 35.18 -6.33 -6.70
C ASP A 211 36.65 -5.89 -6.75
N SER A 212 37.52 -6.74 -7.29
CA SER A 212 38.97 -6.64 -7.12
C SER A 212 39.64 -5.66 -8.11
N ASP A 213 38.85 -4.92 -8.89
CA ASP A 213 39.32 -4.29 -10.13
C ASP A 213 39.36 -2.74 -10.08
N GLU A 214 39.37 -2.12 -8.90
CA GLU A 214 39.74 -0.70 -8.78
C GLU A 214 41.22 -0.56 -8.39
N GLU A 215 42.09 -0.57 -9.40
CA GLU A 215 43.48 -0.12 -9.29
C GLU A 215 43.54 1.38 -8.91
N PRO A 216 44.34 1.77 -7.91
CA PRO A 216 44.48 3.17 -7.51
C PRO A 216 45.41 3.93 -8.45
N ALA A 217 45.00 5.14 -8.82
CA ALA A 217 45.87 6.19 -9.36
C ALA A 217 46.78 6.79 -8.26
#